data_AF-A0A524HKX1-F1
#
_entry.id   AF-A0A524HKX1-F1
#
_cell.length_a   1.000
_cell.length_b   1.000
_cell.length_c   1.000
_cell.angle_alpha   90.00
_cell.angle_beta   90.00
_cell.angle_gamma   90.00
#
_symmetry.space_group_name_H-M   'P 1'
#
loop_
_entity.id
_entity.type
_entity.pdbx_description
1 polymer ?
#
loop_
_entity_poly.entity_id
_entity_poly.type
_entity_poly.pdbx_seq_one_letter_code
_entity_poly.pdbx_strand_id
1 'polypeptide(L)'
;PYPYGGRYPCGSLVHNGVWYYGTYCLAPYGTTYYGASRYNWPWLGPLVGFRVSTDLGKRWKETPHSPSKPLFGETGMWSYPVKMGSPHFVDFGKNMEHSPDGKAYLVGHGAVEPDPKPRFANLSWISGDQVYLIRVVPSIENINDMSKYEYFAGHDTKGSPIWSNNFGEIKPLLEWNNNMGCVTVTYNAPLKKYLMCVTDGWPTVEKMNSYVLESDSITGPWKLVTYMKDFGEQGYFLNFPSKFISDDGKTLWLCYSANFARNWRGIEIKSNPPGSRYGLVLAEVKLLDTKAYQRLKNTKNRN
;
A
#
# COMPACT_ATOMS: atom_id res chain seq x y z
N PRO A 1 -5.34 -4.34 21.03
CA PRO A 1 -5.59 -4.82 19.65
C PRO A 1 -6.94 -5.54 19.51
N TYR A 2 -7.49 -6.11 20.60
CA TYR A 2 -8.79 -6.78 20.60
C TYR A 2 -9.91 -6.04 19.82
N PRO A 3 -10.77 -6.78 19.09
CA PRO A 3 -10.85 -8.26 19.00
C PRO A 3 -9.78 -8.90 18.10
N TYR A 4 -8.91 -8.11 17.48
CA TYR A 4 -7.80 -8.58 16.65
C TYR A 4 -6.58 -8.95 17.51
N GLY A 5 -5.76 -9.89 17.04
CA GLY A 5 -4.50 -10.26 17.71
C GLY A 5 -3.33 -9.33 17.38
N GLY A 6 -3.36 -8.66 16.24
CA GLY A 6 -2.30 -7.77 15.75
C GLY A 6 -2.79 -6.33 15.53
N ARG A 7 -1.89 -5.37 15.74
CA ARG A 7 -2.10 -3.94 15.43
C ARG A 7 -0.78 -3.35 14.96
N TYR A 8 -0.75 -2.85 13.74
CA TYR A 8 0.48 -2.42 13.07
C TYR A 8 0.34 -1.01 12.46
N PRO A 9 1.45 -0.24 12.33
CA PRO A 9 1.45 1.05 11.66
C PRO A 9 0.92 0.98 10.23
N CYS A 10 0.14 1.97 9.84
CA CYS A 10 -0.13 2.31 8.43
C CYS A 10 -0.43 3.81 8.36
N GLY A 11 -0.37 4.41 7.17
CA GLY A 11 -0.80 5.80 6.97
C GLY A 11 -0.09 6.80 7.90
N SER A 12 1.03 7.35 7.44
CA SER A 12 1.72 8.45 8.12
C SER A 12 1.73 9.69 7.24
N LEU A 13 1.27 10.82 7.76
CA LEU A 13 1.28 12.11 7.06
C LEU A 13 1.69 13.22 8.04
N VAL A 14 2.63 14.06 7.62
CA VAL A 14 2.88 15.35 8.28
C VAL A 14 2.39 16.45 7.36
N HIS A 15 1.39 17.20 7.82
CA HIS A 15 0.82 18.32 7.08
C HIS A 15 0.59 19.51 8.01
N ASN A 16 1.12 20.68 7.64
CA ASN A 16 1.04 21.94 8.39
C ASN A 16 1.42 21.80 9.87
N GLY A 17 2.49 21.05 10.15
CA GLY A 17 3.00 20.82 11.51
C GLY A 17 2.23 19.78 12.33
N VAL A 18 1.17 19.19 11.77
CA VAL A 18 0.40 18.12 12.40
C VAL A 18 0.81 16.77 11.82
N TRP A 19 1.15 15.81 12.69
CA TRP A 19 1.45 14.44 12.32
C TRP A 19 0.25 13.53 12.59
N TYR A 20 -0.28 12.92 11.54
CA TYR A 20 -1.30 11.90 11.55
C TYR A 20 -0.66 10.51 11.41
N TYR A 21 -1.01 9.59 12.31
CA TYR A 21 -0.45 8.23 12.32
C TYR A 21 -1.55 7.19 12.53
N GLY A 22 -1.78 6.38 11.48
CA GLY A 22 -2.79 5.33 11.46
C GLY A 22 -2.29 3.97 11.96
N THR A 23 -3.23 3.09 12.27
CA THR A 23 -2.92 1.67 12.50
C THR A 23 -4.00 0.78 11.92
N TYR A 24 -3.61 -0.33 11.32
CA TYR A 24 -4.51 -1.40 10.89
C TYR A 24 -4.40 -2.61 11.81
N CYS A 25 -5.34 -3.54 11.68
CA CYS A 25 -5.43 -4.72 12.51
C CYS A 25 -5.13 -6.02 11.74
N LEU A 26 -4.77 -7.08 12.46
CA LEU A 26 -4.58 -8.43 11.91
C LEU A 26 -5.16 -9.49 12.83
N ALA A 27 -5.75 -10.53 12.23
CA ALA A 27 -6.38 -11.63 12.94
C ALA A 27 -6.02 -13.00 12.32
N PRO A 28 -6.28 -14.10 13.05
CA PRO A 28 -6.57 -14.14 14.49
C PRO A 28 -5.29 -13.94 15.32
N TYR A 29 -4.19 -14.62 14.98
CA TYR A 29 -2.88 -14.46 15.63
C TYR A 29 -1.72 -14.60 14.62
N GLY A 30 -0.52 -14.17 15.03
CA GLY A 30 0.67 -14.13 14.17
C GLY A 30 1.11 -15.47 13.61
N THR A 31 0.78 -16.57 14.28
CA THR A 31 0.84 -17.92 13.73
C THR A 31 -0.53 -18.54 13.87
N THR A 32 -1.16 -18.88 12.75
CA THR A 32 -2.50 -19.48 12.70
C THR A 32 -2.47 -20.77 11.88
N TYR A 33 -3.00 -21.85 12.43
CA TYR A 33 -3.13 -23.12 11.73
C TYR A 33 -4.53 -23.22 11.09
N TYR A 34 -4.57 -23.63 9.83
CA TYR A 34 -5.80 -23.96 9.12
C TYR A 34 -5.58 -25.27 8.36
N GLY A 35 -6.27 -26.33 8.79
CA GLY A 35 -5.92 -27.70 8.42
C GLY A 35 -4.46 -28.01 8.77
N ALA A 36 -3.73 -28.61 7.82
CA ALA A 36 -2.30 -28.89 7.98
C ALA A 36 -1.37 -27.68 7.71
N SER A 37 -1.93 -26.54 7.29
CA SER A 37 -1.16 -25.37 6.85
C SER A 37 -0.98 -24.33 7.96
N ARG A 38 0.22 -23.71 8.00
CA ARG A 38 0.60 -22.68 8.99
C ARG A 38 0.71 -21.30 8.33
N TYR A 39 -0.17 -20.37 8.66
CA TYR A 39 -0.24 -19.02 8.09
C TYR A 39 0.26 -17.95 9.06
N ASN A 40 0.77 -16.84 8.53
CA ASN A 40 1.10 -15.65 9.30
C ASN A 40 0.02 -14.59 9.07
N TRP A 41 -0.67 -14.17 10.14
CA TRP A 41 -1.70 -13.12 10.09
C TRP A 41 -2.68 -13.24 8.90
N PRO A 42 -3.42 -14.35 8.77
CA PRO A 42 -4.17 -14.65 7.54
C PRO A 42 -5.31 -13.68 7.23
N TRP A 43 -5.80 -12.90 8.21
CA TRP A 43 -6.92 -11.98 8.01
C TRP A 43 -6.52 -10.53 8.24
N LEU A 44 -6.71 -9.70 7.22
CA LEU A 44 -6.54 -8.27 7.30
C LEU A 44 -7.72 -7.60 8.00
N GLY A 45 -7.43 -6.87 9.07
CA GLY A 45 -8.38 -6.03 9.77
C GLY A 45 -8.42 -4.59 9.21
N PRO A 46 -9.37 -3.80 9.72
CA PRO A 46 -9.62 -2.44 9.24
C PRO A 46 -8.53 -1.45 9.68
N LEU A 47 -8.47 -0.31 8.99
CA LEU A 47 -7.88 0.91 9.55
C LEU A 47 -8.70 1.35 10.76
N VAL A 48 -8.07 1.39 11.94
CA VAL A 48 -8.76 1.82 13.17
C VAL A 48 -9.08 3.31 13.09
N GLY A 49 -8.10 4.14 12.75
CA GLY A 49 -8.16 5.60 12.79
C GLY A 49 -6.77 6.18 13.01
N PHE A 50 -6.68 7.50 13.12
CA PHE A 50 -5.40 8.23 13.22
C PHE A 50 -5.18 8.84 14.60
N ARG A 51 -4.01 8.57 15.17
CA ARG A 51 -3.45 9.39 16.25
C ARG A 51 -2.94 10.69 15.68
N VAL A 52 -2.98 11.74 16.48
CA VAL A 52 -2.57 13.08 16.08
C VAL A 52 -1.50 13.60 17.02
N SER A 53 -0.44 14.17 16.47
CA SER A 53 0.55 14.94 17.22
C SER A 53 0.72 16.32 16.61
N THR A 54 0.66 17.36 17.44
CA THR A 54 0.91 18.76 17.03
C THR A 54 2.31 19.24 17.45
N ASP A 55 3.17 18.31 17.91
CA ASP A 55 4.54 18.58 18.37
C ASP A 55 5.53 17.53 17.86
N LEU A 56 5.24 17.01 16.66
CA LEU A 56 6.10 16.07 15.91
C LEU A 56 6.46 14.80 16.69
N GLY A 57 5.47 14.26 17.40
CA GLY A 57 5.52 12.94 18.03
C GLY A 57 5.96 12.96 19.49
N LYS A 58 6.16 14.14 20.11
CA LYS A 58 6.45 14.22 21.55
C LYS A 58 5.24 13.84 22.39
N ARG A 59 4.04 14.25 21.96
CA ARG A 59 2.75 13.87 22.55
C ARG A 59 1.78 13.45 21.47
N TRP A 60 0.84 12.59 21.85
CA TRP A 60 -0.16 12.02 20.96
C TRP A 60 -1.56 12.15 21.57
N LYS A 61 -2.50 12.62 20.74
CA LYS A 61 -3.94 12.46 20.95
C LYS A 61 -4.36 11.16 20.26
N GLU A 62 -4.98 10.25 21.03
CA GLU A 62 -5.51 9.00 20.47
C GLU A 62 -6.68 9.24 19.50
N THR A 63 -6.88 8.29 18.59
CA THR A 63 -8.08 8.25 17.74
C THR A 63 -9.33 7.96 18.58
N PRO A 64 -10.51 8.52 18.26
CA PRO A 64 -11.77 8.17 18.95
C PRO A 64 -12.26 6.75 18.61
N HIS A 65 -11.63 6.09 17.64
CA HIS A 65 -12.03 4.78 17.13
C HIS A 65 -11.34 3.63 17.86
N SER A 66 -11.96 2.46 17.80
CA SER A 66 -11.40 1.20 18.33
C SER A 66 -11.33 0.15 17.23
N PRO A 67 -10.58 -0.95 17.41
CA PRO A 67 -10.62 -2.05 16.45
C PRO A 67 -12.03 -2.63 16.25
N SER A 68 -12.90 -2.60 17.28
CA SER A 68 -14.31 -3.04 17.15
C SER A 68 -15.25 -1.99 16.54
N LYS A 69 -14.83 -0.73 16.49
CA LYS A 69 -15.55 0.40 15.89
C LYS A 69 -14.56 1.26 15.09
N PRO A 70 -14.09 0.74 13.94
CA PRO A 70 -13.05 1.39 13.15
C PRO A 70 -13.60 2.55 12.31
N LEU A 71 -12.70 3.40 11.81
CA LEU A 71 -13.02 4.61 11.06
C LEU A 71 -14.02 4.41 9.92
N PHE A 72 -13.93 3.31 9.16
CA PHE A 72 -14.82 3.03 8.01
C PHE A 72 -15.87 1.95 8.27
N GLY A 73 -16.04 1.52 9.53
CA GLY A 73 -17.03 0.51 9.90
C GLY A 73 -16.79 -0.90 9.34
N GLU A 74 -15.66 -1.13 8.67
CA GLU A 74 -15.29 -2.43 8.09
C GLU A 74 -14.91 -3.45 9.18
N THR A 75 -14.97 -4.74 8.86
CA THR A 75 -14.43 -5.80 9.73
C THR A 75 -13.69 -6.84 8.93
N GLY A 76 -12.47 -7.15 9.37
CA GLY A 76 -11.69 -8.28 8.88
C GLY A 76 -11.91 -9.60 9.63
N MET A 77 -12.80 -9.61 10.62
CA MET A 77 -13.03 -10.82 11.43
C MET A 77 -13.72 -11.90 10.59
N TRP A 78 -13.47 -13.17 10.92
CA TRP A 78 -14.07 -14.32 10.22
C TRP A 78 -13.82 -14.33 8.71
N SER A 79 -12.70 -13.74 8.28
CA SER A 79 -12.30 -13.60 6.88
C SER A 79 -13.19 -12.70 6.02
N TYR A 80 -14.06 -11.87 6.63
CA TYR A 80 -14.75 -10.82 5.87
C TYR A 80 -13.72 -9.87 5.25
N PRO A 81 -13.85 -9.51 3.96
CA PRO A 81 -12.88 -8.64 3.32
C PRO A 81 -13.07 -7.19 3.78
N VAL A 82 -11.95 -6.46 3.80
CA VAL A 82 -11.92 -5.00 3.92
C VAL A 82 -11.48 -4.39 2.58
N LYS A 83 -11.90 -3.17 2.31
CA LYS A 83 -11.54 -2.38 1.12
C LYS A 83 -10.34 -1.47 1.42
N MET A 84 -10.29 -0.84 2.58
CA MET A 84 -9.17 0.04 2.97
C MET A 84 -8.21 -0.64 3.95
N GLY A 85 -7.66 -1.78 3.53
CA GLY A 85 -6.67 -2.54 4.28
C GLY A 85 -5.27 -1.93 4.19
N SER A 86 -4.55 -1.89 5.33
CA SER A 86 -3.20 -1.32 5.48
C SER A 86 -2.94 -0.05 4.64
N PRO A 87 -3.76 1.01 4.78
CA PRO A 87 -3.71 2.13 3.84
C PRO A 87 -2.47 3.02 4.04
N HIS A 88 -1.95 3.56 2.95
CA HIS A 88 -0.84 4.51 2.93
C HIS A 88 -1.28 5.83 2.32
N PHE A 89 -0.81 6.94 2.87
CA PHE A 89 -0.97 8.22 2.19
C PHE A 89 -0.16 8.21 0.89
N VAL A 90 -0.72 8.83 -0.14
CA VAL A 90 0.02 9.11 -1.38
C VAL A 90 1.07 10.18 -1.09
N ASP A 91 2.31 9.88 -1.45
CA ASP A 91 3.43 10.82 -1.29
C ASP A 91 3.39 11.87 -2.41
N PHE A 92 2.84 13.04 -2.08
CA PHE A 92 2.77 14.22 -2.95
C PHE A 92 3.93 15.20 -2.74
N GLY A 93 5.05 14.76 -2.17
CA GLY A 93 6.14 15.66 -1.83
C GLY A 93 5.93 16.38 -0.50
N LYS A 94 6.77 17.38 -0.24
CA LYS A 94 6.83 18.04 1.06
C LYS A 94 5.49 18.74 1.32
N ASN A 95 4.89 18.46 2.47
CA ASN A 95 3.63 19.07 2.89
C ASN A 95 2.49 18.92 1.87
N MET A 96 2.52 17.87 1.04
CA MET A 96 1.55 17.63 -0.05
C MET A 96 1.53 18.71 -1.15
N GLU A 97 2.64 19.38 -1.43
CA GLU A 97 2.73 20.46 -2.41
C GLU A 97 2.28 20.07 -3.83
N HIS A 98 2.27 18.77 -4.17
CA HIS A 98 1.81 18.24 -5.46
C HIS A 98 0.45 17.55 -5.39
N SER A 99 -0.32 17.68 -4.30
CA SER A 99 -1.70 17.18 -4.28
C SER A 99 -2.54 17.92 -5.33
N PRO A 100 -3.31 17.21 -6.17
CA PRO A 100 -4.01 17.83 -7.29
C PRO A 100 -5.14 18.79 -6.87
N ASP A 101 -5.67 18.62 -5.65
CA ASP A 101 -6.79 19.42 -5.13
C ASP A 101 -6.64 19.77 -3.65
N GLY A 102 -5.42 19.64 -3.10
CA GLY A 102 -5.11 19.93 -1.70
C GLY A 102 -5.60 18.87 -0.70
N LYS A 103 -6.23 17.77 -1.15
CA LYS A 103 -6.63 16.67 -0.27
C LYS A 103 -5.51 15.67 -0.07
N ALA A 104 -5.51 15.03 1.09
CA ALA A 104 -4.67 13.89 1.38
C ALA A 104 -5.35 12.64 0.81
N TYR A 105 -4.67 11.95 -0.10
CA TYR A 105 -5.16 10.71 -0.68
C TYR A 105 -4.57 9.52 0.07
N LEU A 106 -5.36 8.46 0.21
CA LEU A 106 -4.90 7.18 0.73
C LEU A 106 -5.20 6.08 -0.28
N VAL A 107 -4.21 5.22 -0.50
CA VAL A 107 -4.37 3.95 -1.19
C VAL A 107 -4.36 2.82 -0.17
N GLY A 108 -5.29 1.89 -0.29
CA GLY A 108 -5.33 0.67 0.52
C GLY A 108 -5.61 -0.52 -0.38
N HIS A 109 -5.16 -1.69 0.03
CA HIS A 109 -5.52 -2.93 -0.66
C HIS A 109 -6.69 -3.61 0.04
N GLY A 110 -7.45 -4.35 -0.74
CA GLY A 110 -8.67 -4.99 -0.28
C GLY A 110 -9.05 -6.20 -1.09
N ALA A 111 -10.22 -6.75 -0.76
CA ALA A 111 -10.88 -7.80 -1.51
C ALA A 111 -12.37 -7.44 -1.70
N VAL A 112 -13.06 -8.15 -2.60
CA VAL A 112 -14.51 -8.07 -2.80
C VAL A 112 -15.20 -9.31 -2.23
N GLU A 113 -16.49 -9.18 -1.91
CA GLU A 113 -17.37 -10.29 -1.55
C GLU A 113 -18.59 -10.30 -2.49
N PRO A 114 -18.88 -11.41 -3.20
CA PRO A 114 -18.10 -12.64 -3.26
C PRO A 114 -16.81 -12.50 -4.10
N ASP A 115 -15.74 -13.20 -3.68
CA ASP A 115 -14.50 -13.34 -4.46
C ASP A 115 -14.69 -14.39 -5.58
N PRO A 116 -14.39 -14.06 -6.86
CA PRO A 116 -14.53 -15.01 -7.97
C PRO A 116 -13.48 -16.14 -7.96
N LYS A 117 -12.38 -16.03 -7.22
CA LYS A 117 -11.32 -17.05 -7.11
C LYS A 117 -10.77 -17.13 -5.67
N PRO A 118 -11.60 -17.53 -4.70
CA PRO A 118 -11.25 -17.46 -3.29
C PRO A 118 -10.08 -18.35 -2.94
N ARG A 119 -9.16 -17.82 -2.13
CA ARG A 119 -8.09 -18.57 -1.46
C ARG A 119 -8.08 -18.27 0.04
N PHE A 120 -7.68 -19.24 0.86
CA PHE A 120 -7.49 -18.96 2.28
C PHE A 120 -6.39 -17.90 2.45
N ALA A 121 -6.62 -16.95 3.36
CA ALA A 121 -5.78 -15.77 3.54
C ALA A 121 -5.62 -14.92 2.26
N ASN A 122 -6.67 -14.86 1.42
CA ASN A 122 -6.64 -14.03 0.22
C ASN A 122 -6.33 -12.56 0.55
N LEU A 123 -7.05 -12.03 1.56
CA LEU A 123 -6.80 -10.71 2.09
C LEU A 123 -6.05 -10.77 3.43
N SER A 124 -4.74 -10.52 3.36
CA SER A 124 -3.83 -10.45 4.50
C SER A 124 -3.03 -9.13 4.47
N TRP A 125 -2.08 -8.94 5.39
CA TRP A 125 -1.28 -7.71 5.48
C TRP A 125 -0.48 -7.38 4.20
N ILE A 126 -0.24 -8.38 3.34
CA ILE A 126 0.57 -8.24 2.13
C ILE A 126 -0.08 -8.79 0.86
N SER A 127 -1.29 -9.33 0.93
CA SER A 127 -2.02 -9.91 -0.21
C SER A 127 -3.45 -9.39 -0.26
N GLY A 128 -3.99 -9.26 -1.46
CA GLY A 128 -5.36 -8.88 -1.74
C GLY A 128 -5.66 -8.98 -3.25
N ASP A 129 -6.79 -8.44 -3.69
CA ASP A 129 -7.24 -8.52 -5.09
C ASP A 129 -7.52 -7.15 -5.73
N GLN A 130 -7.79 -6.15 -4.90
CA GLN A 130 -8.11 -4.80 -5.34
C GLN A 130 -7.26 -3.75 -4.63
N VAL A 131 -7.08 -2.62 -5.30
CA VAL A 131 -6.59 -1.37 -4.71
C VAL A 131 -7.75 -0.38 -4.69
N TYR A 132 -7.93 0.31 -3.58
CA TYR A 132 -8.95 1.32 -3.37
C TYR A 132 -8.32 2.68 -3.09
N LEU A 133 -9.03 3.75 -3.46
CA LEU A 133 -8.57 5.13 -3.35
C LEU A 133 -9.61 5.98 -2.63
N ILE A 134 -9.16 6.70 -1.60
CA ILE A 134 -9.98 7.65 -0.84
C ILE A 134 -9.21 8.94 -0.66
N ARG A 135 -9.91 10.03 -0.33
CA ARG A 135 -9.28 11.32 -0.03
C ARG A 135 -10.04 12.11 1.03
N VAL A 136 -9.33 13.00 1.71
CA VAL A 136 -9.85 13.85 2.79
C VAL A 136 -9.09 15.17 2.83
N VAL A 137 -9.76 16.27 3.21
CA VAL A 137 -9.06 17.51 3.53
C VAL A 137 -8.34 17.33 4.88
N PRO A 138 -6.99 17.36 4.94
CA PRO A 138 -6.26 17.00 6.15
C PRO A 138 -6.45 18.04 7.26
N SER A 139 -7.15 17.66 8.32
CA SER A 139 -7.24 18.42 9.57
C SER A 139 -7.47 17.49 10.75
N ILE A 140 -7.27 18.01 11.97
CA ILE A 140 -7.54 17.25 13.21
C ILE A 140 -9.02 16.85 13.29
N GLU A 141 -9.91 17.72 12.80
CA GLU A 141 -11.35 17.55 12.79
C GLU A 141 -11.79 16.50 11.77
N ASN A 142 -11.14 16.46 10.60
CA ASN A 142 -11.60 15.62 9.48
C ASN A 142 -11.00 14.21 9.48
N ILE A 143 -9.76 14.04 9.92
CA ILE A 143 -9.00 12.79 9.69
C ILE A 143 -9.59 11.55 10.38
N ASN A 144 -10.40 11.73 11.42
CA ASN A 144 -11.09 10.65 12.12
C ASN A 144 -12.61 10.72 11.92
N ASP A 145 -13.11 11.51 10.97
CA ASP A 145 -14.53 11.62 10.68
C ASP A 145 -14.82 11.05 9.29
N MET A 146 -15.45 9.86 9.27
CA MET A 146 -15.83 9.16 8.03
C MET A 146 -16.64 10.04 7.08
N SER A 147 -17.48 10.94 7.59
CA SER A 147 -18.34 11.82 6.77
C SER A 147 -17.55 12.88 5.99
N LYS A 148 -16.25 13.04 6.26
CA LYS A 148 -15.35 14.00 5.59
C LYS A 148 -14.55 13.37 4.46
N TYR A 149 -14.67 12.06 4.27
CA TYR A 149 -13.97 11.34 3.23
C TYR A 149 -14.77 11.28 1.94
N GLU A 150 -14.04 11.35 0.84
CA GLU A 150 -14.54 11.08 -0.50
C GLU A 150 -13.92 9.77 -0.99
N TYR A 151 -14.75 8.94 -1.61
CA TYR A 151 -14.43 7.59 -2.03
C TYR A 151 -14.49 7.49 -3.55
N PHE A 152 -13.44 6.94 -4.16
CA PHE A 152 -13.41 6.75 -5.60
C PHE A 152 -14.51 5.75 -6.02
N ALA A 153 -15.44 6.18 -6.87
CA ALA A 153 -16.62 5.41 -7.29
C ALA A 153 -16.58 5.03 -8.79
N GLY A 154 -15.38 5.00 -9.38
CA GLY A 154 -15.13 4.74 -10.78
C GLY A 154 -15.05 6.02 -11.62
N HIS A 155 -15.25 5.87 -12.93
CA HIS A 155 -15.28 6.98 -13.87
C HIS A 155 -16.68 7.11 -14.49
N ASP A 156 -17.04 8.33 -14.90
CA ASP A 156 -18.22 8.57 -15.72
C ASP A 156 -17.99 8.15 -17.19
N THR A 157 -19.01 8.35 -18.03
CA THR A 157 -18.94 8.01 -19.47
C THR A 157 -17.92 8.83 -20.25
N LYS A 158 -17.41 9.94 -19.68
CA LYS A 158 -16.38 10.79 -20.27
C LYS A 158 -14.98 10.47 -19.71
N GLY A 159 -14.87 9.50 -18.81
CA GLY A 159 -13.61 9.14 -18.16
C GLY A 159 -13.22 10.06 -17.00
N SER A 160 -14.12 10.92 -16.50
CA SER A 160 -13.86 11.76 -15.34
C SER A 160 -14.10 10.97 -14.04
N PRO A 161 -13.26 11.14 -13.00
CA PRO A 161 -13.41 10.37 -11.77
C PRO A 161 -14.65 10.80 -10.99
N ILE A 162 -15.40 9.82 -10.50
CA ILE A 162 -16.55 10.03 -9.61
C ILE A 162 -16.06 9.88 -8.17
N TRP A 163 -16.37 10.87 -7.35
CA TRP A 163 -16.09 10.87 -5.91
C TRP A 163 -17.42 10.85 -5.16
N SER A 164 -17.66 9.77 -4.41
CA SER A 164 -18.84 9.62 -3.57
C SER A 164 -18.52 9.98 -2.11
N ASN A 165 -19.52 10.48 -1.38
CA ASN A 165 -19.44 10.63 0.08
C ASN A 165 -19.97 9.38 0.83
N ASN A 166 -20.36 8.34 0.08
CA ASN A 166 -20.87 7.09 0.61
C ASN A 166 -19.84 5.98 0.43
N PHE A 167 -19.33 5.43 1.53
CA PHE A 167 -18.36 4.34 1.51
C PHE A 167 -18.89 3.06 0.83
N GLY A 168 -20.21 2.83 0.85
CA GLY A 168 -20.82 1.70 0.17
C GLY A 168 -20.63 1.74 -1.36
N GLU A 169 -20.44 2.93 -1.94
CA GLU A 169 -20.28 3.15 -3.38
C GLU A 169 -18.83 3.10 -3.86
N ILE A 170 -17.87 2.94 -2.95
CA ILE A 170 -16.45 2.85 -3.32
C ILE A 170 -16.24 1.66 -4.27
N LYS A 171 -15.52 1.91 -5.36
CA LYS A 171 -15.13 0.92 -6.36
C LYS A 171 -13.62 0.72 -6.35
N PRO A 172 -13.13 -0.46 -6.78
CA PRO A 172 -11.72 -0.67 -7.01
C PRO A 172 -11.16 0.37 -7.97
N LEU A 173 -10.02 0.96 -7.61
CA LEU A 173 -9.19 1.73 -8.54
C LEU A 173 -8.52 0.79 -9.54
N LEU A 174 -8.02 -0.34 -9.04
CA LEU A 174 -7.40 -1.41 -9.83
C LEU A 174 -7.83 -2.76 -9.27
N GLU A 175 -7.89 -3.74 -10.16
CA GLU A 175 -8.16 -5.13 -9.82
C GLU A 175 -7.22 -6.03 -10.60
N TRP A 176 -6.59 -6.97 -9.89
CA TRP A 176 -5.93 -8.13 -10.48
C TRP A 176 -6.01 -9.26 -9.46
N ASN A 177 -7.10 -10.00 -9.54
CA ASN A 177 -7.40 -11.07 -8.61
C ASN A 177 -6.21 -12.05 -8.47
N ASN A 178 -5.87 -12.39 -7.23
CA ASN A 178 -4.73 -13.18 -6.79
C ASN A 178 -3.33 -12.58 -7.05
N ASN A 179 -3.24 -11.31 -7.45
CA ASN A 179 -1.99 -10.65 -7.84
C ASN A 179 -1.87 -9.22 -7.27
N MET A 180 -2.63 -8.87 -6.24
CA MET A 180 -2.56 -7.57 -5.56
C MET A 180 -2.18 -7.76 -4.07
N GLY A 181 -2.01 -6.65 -3.37
CA GLY A 181 -1.64 -6.64 -1.96
C GLY A 181 -1.11 -5.27 -1.56
N CYS A 182 -0.19 -5.22 -0.59
CA CYS A 182 0.29 -3.94 -0.05
C CYS A 182 0.67 -2.97 -1.16
N VAL A 183 0.13 -1.75 -1.06
CA VAL A 183 0.22 -0.73 -2.10
C VAL A 183 0.71 0.60 -1.53
N THR A 184 1.58 1.27 -2.28
CA THR A 184 1.98 2.67 -2.04
C THR A 184 1.97 3.44 -3.36
N VAL A 185 1.80 4.77 -3.30
CA VAL A 185 1.88 5.65 -4.46
C VAL A 185 2.72 6.87 -4.12
N THR A 186 3.60 7.26 -5.04
CA THR A 186 4.38 8.50 -4.99
C THR A 186 4.20 9.29 -6.27
N TYR A 187 4.06 10.61 -6.15
CA TYR A 187 4.15 11.52 -7.29
C TYR A 187 5.62 11.91 -7.58
N ASN A 188 6.11 11.50 -8.74
CA ASN A 188 7.38 11.92 -9.31
C ASN A 188 7.18 13.26 -10.03
N ALA A 189 7.46 14.36 -9.32
CA ALA A 189 7.20 15.71 -9.80
C ALA A 189 7.98 16.10 -11.09
N PRO A 190 9.28 15.78 -11.24
CA PRO A 190 10.01 16.08 -12.47
C PRO A 190 9.41 15.42 -13.72
N LEU A 191 8.97 14.17 -13.60
CA LEU A 191 8.34 13.44 -14.71
C LEU A 191 6.84 13.69 -14.85
N LYS A 192 6.22 14.30 -13.83
CA LYS A 192 4.76 14.46 -13.68
C LYS A 192 4.01 13.13 -13.77
N LYS A 193 4.56 12.10 -13.11
CA LYS A 193 4.01 10.74 -13.11
C LYS A 193 3.71 10.28 -11.69
N TYR A 194 2.63 9.55 -11.53
CA TYR A 194 2.41 8.74 -10.34
C TYR A 194 3.10 7.38 -10.52
N LEU A 195 3.81 6.94 -9.50
CA LEU A 195 4.42 5.61 -9.43
C LEU A 195 3.74 4.84 -8.31
N MET A 196 3.13 3.70 -8.62
CA MET A 196 2.51 2.80 -7.66
C MET A 196 3.36 1.56 -7.49
N CYS A 197 3.73 1.23 -6.25
CA CYS A 197 4.36 -0.04 -5.92
C CYS A 197 3.30 -0.98 -5.34
N VAL A 198 3.23 -2.20 -5.86
CA VAL A 198 2.35 -3.26 -5.34
C VAL A 198 3.18 -4.49 -5.03
N THR A 199 2.88 -5.14 -3.91
CA THR A 199 3.39 -6.48 -3.58
C THR A 199 2.23 -7.46 -3.53
N ASP A 200 2.28 -8.53 -4.32
CA ASP A 200 1.48 -9.74 -4.13
C ASP A 200 2.26 -10.71 -3.26
N GLY A 201 1.89 -10.75 -1.98
CA GLY A 201 2.63 -11.50 -0.98
C GLY A 201 1.95 -12.76 -0.48
N TRP A 202 0.99 -13.35 -1.18
CA TRP A 202 0.34 -14.57 -0.67
C TRP A 202 1.32 -15.77 -0.62
N PRO A 203 1.24 -16.66 0.40
CA PRO A 203 0.35 -16.66 1.57
C PRO A 203 1.03 -16.02 2.79
N THR A 204 1.64 -14.84 2.63
CA THR A 204 2.43 -14.01 3.57
C THR A 204 3.87 -14.44 3.84
N VAL A 205 4.16 -15.72 3.69
CA VAL A 205 5.41 -16.36 4.14
C VAL A 205 5.89 -17.32 3.08
N GLU A 206 5.91 -16.82 1.85
CA GLU A 206 6.53 -17.42 0.68
C GLU A 206 7.28 -16.35 -0.11
N LYS A 207 7.95 -16.73 -1.21
CA LYS A 207 8.46 -15.76 -2.17
C LYS A 207 7.33 -14.89 -2.72
N MET A 208 7.61 -13.60 -2.83
CA MET A 208 6.61 -12.57 -3.15
C MET A 208 6.92 -11.90 -4.48
N ASN A 209 5.88 -11.57 -5.21
CA ASN A 209 6.00 -10.78 -6.42
C ASN A 209 5.79 -9.31 -6.08
N SER A 210 6.53 -8.44 -6.75
CA SER A 210 6.29 -7.00 -6.67
C SER A 210 6.31 -6.39 -8.05
N TYR A 211 5.61 -5.29 -8.24
CA TYR A 211 5.58 -4.59 -9.51
C TYR A 211 5.35 -3.10 -9.33
N VAL A 212 5.71 -2.35 -10.37
CA VAL A 212 5.55 -0.90 -10.43
C VAL A 212 4.59 -0.56 -11.55
N LEU A 213 3.60 0.28 -11.25
CA LEU A 213 2.70 0.88 -12.23
C LEU A 213 2.97 2.38 -12.35
N GLU A 214 2.68 2.96 -13.50
CA GLU A 214 2.69 4.40 -13.71
C GLU A 214 1.35 4.94 -14.20
N SER A 215 1.06 6.21 -13.89
CA SER A 215 -0.04 6.95 -14.51
C SER A 215 0.24 8.45 -14.57
N ASP A 216 -0.43 9.13 -15.52
CA ASP A 216 -0.52 10.59 -15.59
C ASP A 216 -1.54 11.17 -14.60
N SER A 217 -2.48 10.35 -14.10
CA SER A 217 -3.53 10.74 -13.16
C SER A 217 -3.59 9.73 -12.02
N ILE A 218 -3.85 10.21 -10.79
CA ILE A 218 -4.00 9.34 -9.61
C ILE A 218 -5.17 8.34 -9.75
N THR A 219 -6.16 8.66 -10.58
CA THR A 219 -7.31 7.78 -10.86
C THR A 219 -7.08 6.87 -12.06
N GLY A 220 -5.89 6.88 -12.66
CA GLY A 220 -5.56 6.09 -13.83
C GLY A 220 -5.88 6.77 -15.17
N PRO A 221 -5.74 6.06 -16.30
CA PRO A 221 -5.38 4.65 -16.39
C PRO A 221 -3.95 4.36 -15.92
N TRP A 222 -3.75 3.21 -15.28
CA TRP A 222 -2.43 2.75 -14.82
C TRP A 222 -1.80 1.77 -15.80
N LYS A 223 -0.48 1.83 -15.97
CA LYS A 223 0.28 0.97 -16.88
C LYS A 223 1.41 0.28 -16.14
N LEU A 224 1.65 -0.99 -16.45
CA LEU A 224 2.76 -1.75 -15.88
C LEU A 224 4.10 -1.21 -16.40
N VAL A 225 4.97 -0.78 -15.48
CA VAL A 225 6.35 -0.40 -15.77
C VAL A 225 7.25 -1.62 -15.73
N THR A 226 7.16 -2.40 -14.66
CA THR A 226 7.95 -3.62 -14.48
C THR A 226 7.26 -4.61 -13.54
N TYR A 227 7.40 -5.89 -13.84
CA TYR A 227 7.03 -7.00 -12.95
C TYR A 227 8.30 -7.66 -12.44
N MET A 228 8.43 -7.74 -11.12
CA MET A 228 9.61 -8.26 -10.42
C MET A 228 9.20 -9.50 -9.65
N LYS A 229 9.35 -10.65 -10.32
CA LYS A 229 9.12 -11.96 -9.72
C LYS A 229 10.13 -12.21 -8.60
N ASP A 230 9.65 -12.71 -7.46
CA ASP A 230 10.47 -13.06 -6.29
C ASP A 230 11.40 -11.91 -5.85
N PHE A 231 10.95 -10.66 -5.95
CA PHE A 231 11.77 -9.49 -5.61
C PHE A 231 12.04 -9.41 -4.10
N GLY A 232 13.31 -9.19 -3.74
CA GLY A 232 13.75 -9.31 -2.36
C GLY A 232 13.65 -10.74 -1.82
N GLU A 233 13.26 -11.72 -2.66
CA GLU A 233 12.54 -12.96 -2.37
C GLU A 233 11.32 -12.80 -1.46
N GLN A 234 11.37 -12.05 -0.36
CA GLN A 234 10.22 -11.64 0.44
C GLN A 234 10.15 -10.12 0.56
N GLY A 235 10.24 -9.36 -0.54
CA GLY A 235 10.16 -7.90 -0.50
C GLY A 235 8.74 -7.39 -0.22
N TYR A 236 8.58 -6.44 0.69
CA TYR A 236 7.29 -5.86 1.08
C TYR A 236 7.41 -4.39 1.51
N PHE A 237 6.27 -3.68 1.57
CA PHE A 237 6.17 -2.23 1.80
C PHE A 237 7.06 -1.38 0.86
N LEU A 238 7.16 -1.79 -0.41
CA LEU A 238 7.90 -1.03 -1.43
C LEU A 238 7.31 0.37 -1.58
N ASN A 239 8.16 1.39 -1.61
CA ASN A 239 7.80 2.77 -1.93
C ASN A 239 9.00 3.53 -2.52
N PHE A 240 8.72 4.62 -3.22
CA PHE A 240 9.72 5.58 -3.67
C PHE A 240 9.55 6.87 -2.87
N PRO A 241 10.33 7.16 -1.82
CA PRO A 241 10.17 8.42 -1.10
C PRO A 241 10.48 9.59 -2.03
N SER A 242 9.54 10.52 -2.20
CA SER A 242 9.66 11.66 -3.12
C SER A 242 10.91 12.49 -2.87
N LYS A 243 11.33 12.60 -1.60
CA LYS A 243 12.56 13.27 -1.15
C LYS A 243 13.85 12.73 -1.79
N PHE A 244 13.86 11.50 -2.27
CA PHE A 244 15.03 10.84 -2.83
C PHE A 244 14.89 10.60 -4.34
N ILE A 245 14.05 11.39 -5.01
CA ILE A 245 13.95 11.45 -6.47
C ILE A 245 14.90 12.53 -6.97
N SER A 246 15.73 12.22 -7.98
CA SER A 246 16.64 13.18 -8.60
C SER A 246 15.89 14.31 -9.32
N ASP A 247 16.59 15.41 -9.59
CA ASP A 247 16.01 16.58 -10.27
C ASP A 247 15.44 16.27 -11.66
N ASP A 248 15.98 15.26 -12.36
CA ASP A 248 15.47 14.77 -13.64
C ASP A 248 14.38 13.69 -13.51
N GLY A 249 14.09 13.26 -12.29
CA GLY A 249 13.11 12.23 -11.94
C GLY A 249 13.49 10.81 -12.31
N LYS A 250 14.70 10.55 -12.83
CA LYS A 250 15.10 9.25 -13.38
C LYS A 250 15.91 8.38 -12.43
N THR A 251 16.56 8.96 -11.43
CA THR A 251 17.25 8.23 -10.36
C THR A 251 16.41 8.34 -9.09
N LEU A 252 16.07 7.19 -8.50
CA LEU A 252 15.20 7.11 -7.32
C LEU A 252 15.81 6.16 -6.31
N TRP A 253 15.34 6.23 -5.08
CA TRP A 253 15.62 5.21 -4.07
C TRP A 253 14.37 4.37 -3.80
N LEU A 254 14.45 3.07 -4.11
CA LEU A 254 13.44 2.09 -3.72
C LEU A 254 13.64 1.75 -2.23
N CYS A 255 12.66 2.11 -1.42
CA CYS A 255 12.59 1.79 0.00
C CYS A 255 11.69 0.58 0.22
N TYR A 256 12.19 -0.43 0.91
CA TYR A 256 11.42 -1.65 1.22
C TYR A 256 12.04 -2.40 2.41
N SER A 257 11.33 -3.43 2.89
CA SER A 257 11.88 -4.44 3.78
C SER A 257 11.76 -5.82 3.14
N ALA A 258 12.58 -6.78 3.58
CA ALA A 258 12.52 -8.12 3.02
C ALA A 258 12.78 -9.23 4.04
N ASN A 259 12.56 -10.50 3.65
CA ASN A 259 13.19 -11.68 4.27
C ASN A 259 12.93 -11.85 5.77
N PHE A 260 11.71 -11.53 6.23
CA PHE A 260 11.33 -11.62 7.64
C PHE A 260 11.07 -13.07 8.10
N ALA A 261 10.68 -13.97 7.18
CA ALA A 261 10.25 -15.33 7.48
C ALA A 261 11.17 -16.39 6.86
N ARG A 262 12.48 -16.28 7.12
CA ARG A 262 13.46 -17.28 6.66
C ARG A 262 13.14 -18.66 7.25
N ASN A 263 13.23 -19.70 6.43
CA ASN A 263 12.94 -21.10 6.81
C ASN A 263 11.50 -21.35 7.27
N TRP A 264 10.57 -20.43 7.04
CA TRP A 264 9.16 -20.71 7.25
C TRP A 264 8.71 -21.78 6.24
N ARG A 265 8.08 -22.86 6.72
CA ARG A 265 7.66 -24.01 5.89
C ARG A 265 8.82 -24.64 5.07
N GLY A 266 10.07 -24.51 5.52
CA GLY A 266 11.23 -25.08 4.84
C GLY A 266 11.64 -24.34 3.56
N ILE A 267 11.13 -23.13 3.32
CA ILE A 267 11.49 -22.30 2.18
C ILE A 267 12.85 -21.65 2.41
N GLU A 268 13.76 -21.81 1.45
CA GLU A 268 15.03 -21.07 1.40
C GLU A 268 14.78 -19.67 0.82
N ILE A 269 15.17 -18.65 1.59
CA ILE A 269 15.03 -17.24 1.24
C ILE A 269 16.42 -16.59 1.13
N LYS A 270 16.69 -16.00 -0.05
CA LYS A 270 17.95 -15.36 -0.42
C LYS A 270 17.85 -13.85 -0.36
N SER A 271 19.01 -13.21 -0.17
CA SER A 271 19.15 -11.77 -0.29
C SER A 271 19.29 -11.39 -1.76
N ASN A 272 18.17 -11.21 -2.47
CA ASN A 272 18.16 -10.87 -3.89
C ASN A 272 17.19 -9.71 -4.19
N PRO A 273 17.66 -8.49 -4.46
CA PRO A 273 19.07 -8.12 -4.67
C PRO A 273 19.93 -8.19 -3.40
N PRO A 274 21.27 -8.24 -3.51
CA PRO A 274 22.16 -8.25 -2.36
C PRO A 274 21.85 -7.11 -1.38
N GLY A 275 21.79 -7.43 -0.08
CA GLY A 275 21.43 -6.49 0.97
C GLY A 275 19.96 -6.56 1.40
N SER A 276 19.08 -7.20 0.63
CA SER A 276 17.70 -7.50 1.01
C SER A 276 17.65 -8.28 2.34
N ARG A 277 17.06 -7.69 3.38
CA ARG A 277 17.01 -8.25 4.73
C ARG A 277 15.84 -7.71 5.53
N TYR A 278 15.61 -8.30 6.70
CA TYR A 278 14.59 -7.82 7.63
C TYR A 278 15.05 -6.51 8.28
N GLY A 279 14.63 -5.40 7.70
CA GLY A 279 14.99 -4.04 8.08
C GLY A 279 14.73 -3.06 6.94
N LEU A 280 15.02 -1.78 7.16
CA LEU A 280 14.95 -0.77 6.10
C LEU A 280 16.07 -1.03 5.07
N VAL A 281 15.68 -1.27 3.82
CA VAL A 281 16.56 -1.38 2.66
C VAL A 281 16.29 -0.21 1.74
N LEU A 282 17.37 0.49 1.35
CA LEU A 282 17.36 1.55 0.36
C LEU A 282 18.22 1.10 -0.82
N ALA A 283 17.62 0.94 -1.99
CA ALA A 283 18.31 0.58 -3.22
C ALA A 283 18.13 1.70 -4.24
N GLU A 284 19.24 2.24 -4.75
CA GLU A 284 19.19 3.17 -5.88
C GLU A 284 18.69 2.42 -7.14
N VAL A 285 17.74 3.02 -7.84
CA VAL A 285 17.18 2.50 -9.09
C VAL A 285 17.13 3.58 -10.14
N LYS A 286 17.08 3.16 -11.41
CA LYS A 286 16.98 4.06 -12.55
C LYS A 286 15.78 3.73 -13.42
N LEU A 287 14.93 4.72 -13.69
CA LEU A 287 13.88 4.63 -14.70
C LEU A 287 14.52 4.81 -16.08
N LEU A 288 14.18 3.90 -16.99
CA LEU A 288 14.73 3.88 -18.34
C LEU A 288 13.63 4.18 -19.33
N ASP A 289 13.83 5.21 -20.15
CA ASP A 289 13.07 5.36 -21.38
C ASP A 289 13.41 4.22 -22.37
N THR A 290 12.60 4.06 -23.41
CA THR A 290 12.79 3.01 -24.41
C THR A 290 14.19 3.02 -25.00
N LYS A 291 14.77 4.20 -25.28
CA LYS A 291 16.11 4.31 -25.89
C LYS A 291 17.19 3.86 -24.89
N ALA A 292 17.11 4.30 -23.64
CA ALA A 292 18.02 3.91 -22.58
C ALA A 292 17.95 2.41 -22.28
N TYR A 293 16.75 1.84 -22.26
CA TYR A 293 16.54 0.41 -22.06
C TYR A 293 17.14 -0.42 -23.20
N GLN A 294 16.92 -0.04 -24.46
CA GLN A 294 17.52 -0.75 -25.60
C GLN A 294 19.06 -0.69 -25.58
N ARG A 295 19.64 0.46 -25.21
CA ARG A 295 21.09 0.56 -25.01
C ARG A 295 21.59 -0.41 -23.95
N LEU A 296 20.94 -0.45 -22.78
CA LEU A 296 21.32 -1.36 -21.69
C LEU A 296 21.24 -2.83 -22.13
N LYS A 297 20.17 -3.21 -22.83
CA LYS A 297 19.96 -4.57 -23.33
C LYS A 297 21.07 -4.98 -24.32
N ASN A 298 21.45 -4.08 -25.23
CA ASN A 298 22.50 -4.34 -26.20
C ASN A 298 23.88 -4.49 -25.55
N THR A 299 24.16 -3.76 -24.47
CA THR A 299 25.41 -3.93 -23.71
C THR A 299 25.46 -5.29 -23.01
N LYS A 300 24.35 -5.72 -22.38
CA LYS A 300 24.29 -7.02 -21.70
C LYS A 300 24.44 -8.22 -22.65
N ASN A 301 23.98 -8.11 -23.90
CA ASN A 301 24.12 -9.18 -24.89
C ASN A 301 25.53 -9.30 -25.49
N ARG A 302 26.43 -8.34 -25.22
CA ARG A 302 27.82 -8.33 -25.73
C ARG A 302 28.84 -8.87 -24.71
N ASN A 303 28.42 -9.08 -23.47
CA ASN A 303 29.21 -9.62 -22.37
C ASN A 303 28.68 -10.99 -21.98
#